data_AF-A0A3N6NTY5-F1
#
_entry.id   AF-A0A3N6NTY5-F1
#
_cell.length_a   1.000
_cell.length_b   1.000
_cell.length_c   1.000
_cell.angle_alpha   90.00
_cell.angle_beta   90.00
_cell.angle_gamma   90.00
#
_symmetry.space_group_name_H-M   'P 1'
#
loop_
_entity.id
_entity.type
_entity.pdbx_description
1 polymer ?
#
loop_
_entity_poly.entity_id
_entity_poly.type
_entity_poly.pdbx_seq_one_letter_code
_entity_poly.pdbx_strand_id
1 'polypeptide(L)'
;MTSTATNSSENTGLLKTRFSIGAAGLAAISVLVALLFAWTGYRGDELLIVGTEMDVVTGMAGAMMALFIAVVALIAAAYMEPGFDH
;
A
#
# COMPACT_ATOMS: atom_id res chain seq x y z
N MET A 1 9.92 -5.10 45.19
CA MET A 1 9.80 -3.82 44.45
C MET A 1 9.32 -4.17 43.05
N THR A 2 8.03 -3.99 42.80
CA THR A 2 7.42 -4.21 41.48
C THR A 2 7.72 -2.98 40.64
N SER A 3 8.79 -3.04 39.86
CA SER A 3 9.05 -2.04 38.83
C SER A 3 8.32 -2.49 37.56
N THR A 4 7.00 -2.26 37.52
CA THR A 4 6.29 -2.27 36.24
C THR A 4 6.75 -1.04 35.47
N ALA A 5 7.81 -1.19 34.69
CA ALA A 5 8.16 -0.25 33.65
C ALA A 5 7.13 -0.41 32.52
N THR A 6 5.98 0.24 32.68
CA THR A 6 5.06 0.55 31.57
C THR A 6 5.68 1.66 30.73
N ASN A 7 6.73 1.34 29.98
CA ASN A 7 7.26 2.12 28.86
C ASN A 7 7.68 1.04 27.84
N SER A 8 7.15 0.93 26.63
CA SER A 8 6.87 1.99 25.67
C SER A 8 5.93 1.46 24.58
N SER A 9 5.12 2.35 24.01
CA SER A 9 4.32 2.18 22.79
C SER A 9 5.15 1.94 21.52
N GLU A 10 6.23 1.15 21.57
CA GLU A 10 7.22 1.01 20.49
C GLU A 10 7.00 -0.21 19.58
N ASN A 11 5.94 -0.99 19.75
CA ASN A 11 5.76 -2.24 18.98
C ASN A 11 4.90 -2.14 17.71
N THR A 12 4.34 -0.97 17.40
CA THR A 12 3.62 -0.71 16.14
C THR A 12 4.61 -0.35 15.04
N GLY A 13 5.49 -1.29 14.67
CA GLY A 13 6.45 -1.09 13.59
C GLY A 13 5.95 -1.73 12.30
N LEU A 14 5.77 -0.93 11.24
CA LEU A 14 5.39 -1.38 9.88
C LEU A 14 6.28 -2.50 9.32
N LEU A 15 7.49 -2.65 9.86
CA LEU A 15 8.51 -3.61 9.42
C LEU A 15 8.83 -4.68 10.48
N LYS A 16 8.09 -4.75 11.59
CA LYS A 16 8.40 -5.70 12.67
C LYS A 16 7.95 -7.12 12.38
N THR A 17 6.89 -7.30 11.59
CA THR A 17 6.32 -8.63 11.31
C THR A 17 6.27 -8.95 9.83
N ARG A 18 6.36 -10.24 9.50
CA ARG A 18 6.31 -10.74 8.10
C ARG A 18 5.01 -10.33 7.40
N PHE A 19 3.92 -10.26 8.14
CA PHE A 19 2.63 -9.83 7.61
C PHE A 19 2.62 -8.31 7.33
N SER A 20 3.06 -7.50 8.31
CA SER A 20 3.12 -6.05 8.16
C SER A 20 4.07 -5.63 7.03
N ILE A 21 5.21 -6.31 6.87
CA ILE A 21 6.17 -6.01 5.80
C ILE A 21 5.60 -6.37 4.42
N GLY A 22 4.82 -7.46 4.33
CA GLY A 22 4.09 -7.84 3.12
C GLY A 22 3.02 -6.81 2.75
N ALA A 23 2.24 -6.36 3.73
CA ALA A 23 1.21 -5.33 3.54
C ALA A 23 1.82 -3.96 3.16
N ALA A 24 2.93 -3.56 3.78
CA ALA A 24 3.66 -2.35 3.42
C ALA A 24 4.25 -2.44 2.00
N GLY A 25 4.78 -3.61 1.62
CA GLY A 25 5.26 -3.89 0.26
C GLY A 25 4.13 -3.80 -0.76
N LEU A 26 2.96 -4.38 -0.47
CA LEU A 26 1.77 -4.28 -1.33
C LEU A 26 1.31 -2.82 -1.49
N ALA A 27 1.30 -2.05 -0.39
CA ALA A 27 0.97 -0.63 -0.45
C ALA A 27 1.91 0.14 -1.38
N ALA A 28 3.23 -0.09 -1.27
CA ALA A 28 4.22 0.54 -2.14
C ALA A 28 4.03 0.17 -3.62
N ILE A 29 3.78 -1.11 -3.92
CA ILE A 29 3.52 -1.57 -5.29
C ILE A 29 2.24 -0.93 -5.84
N SER A 30 1.17 -0.89 -5.06
CA SER A 30 -0.08 -0.25 -5.49
C SER A 30 0.08 1.24 -5.77
N VAL A 31 0.92 1.96 -5.02
CA VAL A 31 1.24 3.37 -5.32
C VAL A 31 1.96 3.48 -6.67
N LEU A 32 2.93 2.61 -6.96
CA LEU A 32 3.63 2.60 -8.25
C LEU A 32 2.66 2.31 -9.41
N VAL A 33 1.75 1.35 -9.22
CA VAL A 33 0.71 1.03 -10.20
C VAL A 33 -0.23 2.23 -10.39
N ALA A 34 -0.64 2.91 -9.32
CA ALA A 34 -1.46 4.11 -9.43
C ALA A 34 -0.76 5.22 -10.24
N LEU A 35 0.54 5.39 -10.02
CA LEU A 35 1.35 6.37 -10.73
C LEU A 35 1.45 6.03 -12.22
N LEU A 36 1.58 4.74 -12.56
CA LEU A 36 1.57 4.27 -13.94
C LEU A 36 0.22 4.58 -14.62
N PHE A 37 -0.91 4.28 -13.97
CA PHE A 37 -2.24 4.61 -14.51
C PHE A 37 -2.44 6.11 -14.71
N ALA A 38 -2.01 6.92 -13.74
CA ALA A 38 -2.11 8.38 -13.86
C ALA A 38 -1.24 8.89 -15.02
N TRP A 39 -0.02 8.36 -15.17
CA TRP A 39 0.90 8.74 -16.23
C TRP A 39 0.43 8.33 -17.63
N THR A 40 0.03 7.06 -17.81
CA THR A 40 -0.43 6.56 -19.11
C THR A 40 -1.73 7.24 -19.53
N GLY A 41 -2.64 7.48 -18.59
CA GLY A 41 -3.87 8.24 -18.85
C GLY A 41 -3.60 9.69 -19.21
N TYR A 42 -2.63 10.34 -18.56
CA TYR A 42 -2.21 11.71 -18.91
C TYR A 42 -1.60 11.81 -20.31
N ARG A 43 -0.87 10.78 -20.75
CA ARG A 43 -0.29 10.73 -22.10
C ARG A 43 -1.30 10.36 -23.18
N GLY A 44 -2.43 9.76 -22.83
CA GLY A 44 -3.32 9.16 -23.82
C GLY A 44 -2.73 7.91 -24.49
N ASP A 45 -1.78 7.24 -23.82
CA ASP A 45 -1.06 6.08 -24.37
C ASP A 45 -1.73 4.75 -23.96
N GLU A 46 -1.41 3.67 -24.68
CA GLU A 46 -1.82 2.32 -24.29
C GLU A 46 -1.13 1.83 -23.00
N LEU A 47 -1.87 1.06 -22.21
CA LEU A 47 -1.32 0.29 -21.08
C LEU A 47 -0.29 -0.73 -21.58
N LEU A 48 0.96 -0.61 -21.12
CA LEU A 48 2.10 -1.43 -21.52
C LEU A 48 1.86 -2.96 -21.44
N ILE A 49 1.00 -3.42 -20.52
CA ILE A 49 0.75 -4.85 -20.27
C ILE A 49 -0.56 -5.33 -20.94
N VAL A 50 -1.57 -4.47 -21.05
CA VAL A 50 -2.93 -4.86 -21.44
C VAL A 50 -3.28 -4.38 -22.86
N GLY A 51 -2.51 -3.45 -23.42
CA GLY A 51 -2.74 -2.89 -24.77
C GLY A 51 -4.07 -2.15 -24.89
N THR A 52 -4.63 -1.67 -23.78
CA THR A 52 -5.88 -0.89 -23.80
C THR A 52 -5.54 0.59 -23.88
N GLU A 53 -6.09 1.27 -24.88
CA GLU A 53 -6.01 2.73 -24.98
C GLU A 53 -6.63 3.37 -23.75
N MET A 54 -5.90 4.30 -23.17
CA MET A 54 -6.30 4.97 -21.96
C MET A 54 -6.41 6.46 -22.20
N ASP A 55 -7.50 7.05 -21.72
CA ASP A 55 -7.69 8.47 -21.65
C ASP A 55 -7.51 8.94 -20.20
N VAL A 56 -7.46 10.25 -19.99
CA VAL A 56 -7.32 10.87 -18.66
C VAL A 56 -8.36 10.33 -17.69
N VAL A 57 -9.61 10.14 -18.13
CA VAL A 57 -10.69 9.67 -17.26
C VAL A 57 -10.44 8.24 -16.78
N THR A 58 -10.10 7.32 -17.70
CA THR A 58 -9.85 5.92 -17.36
C THR A 58 -8.55 5.73 -16.57
N GLY A 59 -7.52 6.53 -16.88
CA GLY A 59 -6.28 6.55 -16.09
C GLY A 59 -6.46 7.09 -14.68
N MET A 60 -7.22 8.17 -14.50
CA MET A 60 -7.55 8.68 -13.17
C MET A 60 -8.40 7.67 -12.38
N ALA A 61 -9.38 7.01 -13.02
CA ALA A 61 -10.18 5.98 -12.37
C ALA A 61 -9.32 4.79 -11.90
N GLY A 62 -8.41 4.31 -12.75
CA GLY A 62 -7.45 3.26 -12.39
C GLY A 62 -6.50 3.69 -11.26
N ALA A 63 -5.98 4.91 -11.32
CA ALA A 63 -5.12 5.48 -10.29
C ALA A 63 -5.81 5.61 -8.93
N MET A 64 -7.07 6.09 -8.91
CA MET A 64 -7.90 6.16 -7.70
C MET A 64 -8.11 4.78 -7.07
N MET A 65 -8.38 3.77 -7.89
CA MET A 65 -8.62 2.40 -7.42
C MET A 65 -7.35 1.77 -6.84
N ALA A 66 -6.21 1.94 -7.53
CA ALA A 66 -4.92 1.49 -7.03
C ALA A 66 -4.47 2.23 -5.76
N LEU A 67 -4.72 3.54 -5.65
CA LEU A 67 -4.48 4.29 -4.41
C LEU A 67 -5.37 3.84 -3.26
N PHE A 68 -6.64 3.52 -3.51
CA PHE A 68 -7.51 2.97 -2.49
C PHE A 68 -6.93 1.68 -1.91
N ILE A 69 -6.49 0.76 -2.78
CA ILE A 69 -5.82 -0.48 -2.36
C ILE A 69 -4.55 -0.17 -1.57
N ALA A 70 -3.74 0.80 -2.01
CA ALA A 70 -2.53 1.19 -1.31
C ALA A 70 -2.83 1.69 0.11
N VAL A 71 -3.85 2.54 0.27
CA VAL A 71 -4.26 3.08 1.57
C VAL A 71 -4.76 1.97 2.48
N VAL A 72 -5.62 1.08 1.99
CA VAL A 72 -6.12 -0.06 2.77
C VAL A 72 -4.98 -0.98 3.20
N ALA A 73 -4.05 -1.28 2.30
CA ALA A 73 -2.86 -2.09 2.60
C ALA A 73 -1.93 -1.41 3.61
N LEU A 74 -1.78 -0.09 3.53
CA LEU A 74 -0.98 0.69 4.48
C LEU A 74 -1.64 0.73 5.87
N ILE A 75 -2.96 0.89 5.94
CA ILE A 75 -3.71 0.80 7.19
C ILE A 75 -3.58 -0.61 7.77
N ALA A 76 -3.72 -1.65 6.95
CA ALA A 76 -3.49 -3.02 7.37
C ALA A 76 -2.07 -3.19 7.92
N ALA A 77 -1.04 -2.69 7.23
CA ALA A 77 0.33 -2.73 7.74
C ALA A 77 0.49 -1.96 9.07
N ALA A 78 -0.15 -0.80 9.21
CA ALA A 78 -0.03 0.04 10.40
C ALA A 78 -0.74 -0.53 11.64
N TYR A 79 -1.85 -1.24 11.44
CA TYR A 79 -2.71 -1.72 12.53
C TYR A 79 -2.75 -3.25 12.68
N MET A 80 -2.12 -4.03 11.79
CA MET A 80 -1.95 -5.46 12.06
C MET A 80 -0.95 -5.63 13.20
N GLU A 81 -1.46 -6.11 14.33
CA GLU A 81 -0.66 -6.65 15.42
C GLU A 81 0.31 -7.72 14.89
N PRO A 82 1.45 -7.96 15.55
CA PRO A 82 2.32 -9.09 15.24
C PRO A 82 1.52 -10.41 15.27
N GLY A 83 1.04 -10.83 14.10
CA GLY A 83 0.24 -12.03 13.96
C GLY A 83 1.06 -13.26 14.34
N PHE A 84 0.58 -13.96 15.38
CA PHE A 84 0.98 -15.30 15.83
C PHE A 84 2.47 -15.65 15.63
N ASP A 85 3.37 -14.95 16.34
CA ASP A 85 4.64 -15.56 16.70
C ASP A 85 4.34 -16.63 17.78
N HIS A 86 4.68 -17.87 17.48
CA HIS A 86 5.15 -18.81 18.49
C HIS A 86 6.66 -18.61 18.64
#